data_AF-A0A7L2ZSC0-F1
#
_entry.id   AF-A0A7L2ZSC0-F1
#
_cell.length_a   1.000
_cell.length_b   1.000
_cell.length_c   1.000
_cell.angle_alpha   90.00
_cell.angle_beta   90.00
_cell.angle_gamma   90.00
#
_symmetry.space_group_name_H-M   'P 1'
#
loop_
_entity.id
_entity.type
_entity.pdbx_description
1 polymer ?
#
loop_
_entity_poly.entity_id
_entity_poly.type
_entity_poly.pdbx_seq_one_letter_code
_entity_poly.pdbx_strand_id
1 'polypeptide(L)'
;LQFTEEKLGQAEKTELDAHFENLLARADCTKNWTEKILRQTEVLLQPNPSARVEEFLYEKLDRKVPSRVTNGELLAQYMTEAANDFGPGTPYGKTLIKVGETQRRLGAAEREFIRSASISFLTPLRNFLEGDWRTISKERRILQNRRLDLDACKARLKKAKAAEAKAAVTP
;
A
#
# COMPACT_ATOMS: atom_id res chain seq x y z
N LEU A 1 -22.11 24.63 6.97
CA LEU A 1 -22.83 25.13 8.17
C LEU A 1 -22.54 24.23 9.36
N GLN A 2 -23.06 22.99 9.44
CA GLN A 2 -22.76 22.10 10.59
C GLN A 2 -21.26 21.79 10.79
N PHE A 3 -20.54 21.37 9.75
CA PHE A 3 -19.10 21.05 9.85
C PHE A 3 -18.24 22.24 10.30
N THR A 4 -18.58 23.45 9.83
CA THR A 4 -17.92 24.70 10.19
C THR A 4 -18.26 25.13 11.62
N GLU A 5 -19.50 24.90 12.07
CA GLU A 5 -19.95 25.21 13.44
C GLU A 5 -19.37 24.24 14.48
N GLU A 6 -19.19 22.95 14.14
CA GLU A 6 -18.47 21.99 14.99
C GLU A 6 -16.99 22.38 15.16
N LYS A 7 -16.31 22.77 14.08
CA LYS A 7 -14.91 23.24 14.12
C LYS A 7 -14.74 24.48 14.99
N LEU A 8 -15.79 25.30 15.11
CA LEU A 8 -15.84 26.51 15.94
C LEU A 8 -16.38 26.25 17.37
N GLY A 9 -16.74 25.00 17.70
CA GLY A 9 -17.26 24.60 19.02
C GLY A 9 -18.70 25.07 19.30
N GLN A 10 -19.44 25.51 18.28
CA GLN A 10 -20.76 26.13 18.42
C GLN A 10 -21.93 25.17 18.20
N ALA A 11 -21.66 23.91 17.85
CA ALA A 11 -22.68 22.90 17.58
C ALA A 11 -22.45 21.61 18.38
N GLU A 12 -23.54 21.04 18.90
CA GLU A 12 -23.55 19.68 19.46
C GLU A 12 -23.14 18.68 18.37
N LYS A 13 -22.21 17.79 18.72
CA LYS A 13 -21.67 16.75 17.83
C LYS A 13 -22.22 15.40 18.27
N THR A 14 -22.81 14.64 17.36
CA THR A 14 -23.07 13.22 17.65
C THR A 14 -21.73 12.50 17.77
N GLU A 15 -21.42 11.96 18.95
CA GLU A 15 -20.23 11.16 19.17
C GLU A 15 -20.39 9.78 18.55
N LEU A 16 -19.29 9.26 18.02
CA LEU A 16 -19.19 7.85 17.66
C LEU A 16 -18.91 7.07 18.93
N ASP A 17 -19.44 5.85 19.03
CA ASP A 17 -19.18 5.01 20.19
C ASP A 17 -17.71 4.58 20.24
N ALA A 18 -17.22 4.26 21.45
CA ALA A 18 -15.82 3.94 21.67
C ALA A 18 -15.35 2.69 20.91
N HIS A 19 -16.26 1.73 20.65
CA HIS A 19 -15.91 0.54 19.88
C HIS A 19 -15.65 0.90 18.41
N PHE A 20 -16.51 1.72 17.81
CA PHE A 20 -16.32 2.18 16.44
C PHE A 20 -15.07 3.08 16.28
N GLU A 21 -14.80 3.98 17.23
CA GLU A 21 -13.57 4.78 17.23
C GLU A 21 -12.31 3.90 17.28
N ASN A 22 -12.32 2.82 18.07
CA ASN A 22 -11.23 1.85 18.08
C ASN A 22 -11.06 1.15 16.72
N LEU A 23 -12.16 0.76 16.08
CA LEU A 23 -12.13 0.17 14.74
C LEU A 23 -11.56 1.14 13.69
N LEU A 24 -11.93 2.43 13.74
CA LEU A 24 -11.38 3.45 12.87
C LEU A 24 -9.87 3.62 13.06
N ALA A 25 -9.41 3.70 14.31
CA ALA A 25 -7.99 3.81 14.62
C ALA A 25 -7.20 2.60 14.11
N ARG A 26 -7.75 1.39 14.27
CA ARG A 26 -7.16 0.16 13.73
C ARG A 26 -7.13 0.18 12.20
N ALA A 27 -8.21 0.60 11.54
CA ALA A 27 -8.25 0.69 10.08
C ALA A 27 -7.18 1.64 9.55
N ASP A 28 -7.05 2.84 10.14
CA ASP A 28 -6.04 3.83 9.77
C ASP A 28 -4.60 3.29 9.98
N CYS A 29 -4.38 2.58 11.09
CA CYS A 29 -3.10 1.91 11.38
C CYS A 29 -2.78 0.84 10.31
N THR A 30 -3.75 -0.01 9.97
CA THR A 30 -3.61 -1.04 8.94
C THR A 30 -3.23 -0.43 7.60
N LYS A 31 -3.95 0.60 7.14
CA LYS A 31 -3.63 1.25 5.87
C LYS A 31 -2.22 1.82 5.85
N ASN A 32 -1.86 2.58 6.88
CA ASN A 32 -0.55 3.23 6.98
C ASN A 32 0.60 2.23 6.97
N TRP A 33 0.48 1.12 7.71
CA TRP A 33 1.52 0.08 7.70
C TRP A 33 1.56 -0.69 6.40
N THR A 34 0.41 -1.00 5.80
CA THR A 34 0.36 -1.64 4.49
C THR A 34 1.04 -0.78 3.41
N GLU A 35 0.77 0.53 3.37
CA GLU A 35 1.43 1.47 2.44
C GLU A 35 2.96 1.51 2.64
N LYS A 36 3.41 1.57 3.89
CA LYS A 36 4.84 1.63 4.21
C LYS A 36 5.58 0.34 3.87
N ILE A 37 5.00 -0.80 4.23
CA ILE A 37 5.58 -2.12 3.97
C ILE A 37 5.66 -2.36 2.46
N LEU A 38 4.56 -2.11 1.73
CA LEU A 38 4.52 -2.20 0.27
C LEU A 38 5.68 -1.40 -0.36
N ARG A 39 5.78 -0.11 -0.02
CA ARG A 39 6.80 0.78 -0.59
C ARG A 39 8.22 0.32 -0.27
N GLN A 40 8.47 -0.16 0.95
CA GLN A 40 9.80 -0.61 1.34
C GLN A 40 10.17 -1.92 0.65
N THR A 41 9.22 -2.84 0.49
CA THR A 41 9.44 -4.08 -0.26
C THR A 41 9.70 -3.79 -1.74
N GLU A 42 8.99 -2.86 -2.37
CA GLU A 42 9.30 -2.44 -3.76
C GLU A 42 10.72 -1.89 -3.91
N VAL A 43 11.22 -1.14 -2.92
CA VAL A 43 12.61 -0.65 -2.90
C VAL A 43 13.60 -1.80 -2.76
N LEU A 44 13.30 -2.79 -1.93
CA LEU A 44 14.14 -3.97 -1.75
C LEU A 44 14.23 -4.80 -3.05
N LEU A 45 13.10 -5.04 -3.72
CA LEU A 45 13.05 -5.88 -4.93
C LEU A 45 13.63 -5.18 -6.16
N GLN A 46 13.41 -3.86 -6.27
CA GLN A 46 13.94 -3.05 -7.36
C GLN A 46 14.48 -1.72 -6.81
N PRO A 47 15.76 -1.65 -6.40
CA PRO A 47 16.36 -0.45 -5.84
C PRO A 47 16.40 0.71 -6.82
N ASN A 48 16.53 0.42 -8.12
CA ASN A 48 16.58 1.44 -9.17
C ASN A 48 15.19 2.08 -9.36
N PRO A 49 15.03 3.39 -9.11
CA PRO A 49 13.74 4.06 -9.22
C PRO A 49 13.16 4.04 -10.64
N SER A 50 13.99 4.24 -11.66
CA SER A 50 13.56 4.27 -13.07
C SER A 50 13.04 2.90 -13.51
N ALA A 51 13.75 1.85 -13.12
CA ALA A 51 13.34 0.47 -13.35
C ALA A 51 12.00 0.15 -12.68
N ARG A 52 11.79 0.63 -11.46
CA ARG A 52 10.54 0.40 -10.72
C ARG A 52 9.34 1.08 -11.39
N VAL A 53 9.54 2.29 -11.91
CA VAL A 53 8.50 3.02 -12.67
C VAL A 53 8.15 2.27 -13.95
N GLU A 54 9.16 1.77 -14.66
CA GLU A 54 8.96 0.96 -15.86
C GLU A 54 8.15 -0.31 -15.56
N GLU A 55 8.52 -1.07 -14.53
CA GLU A 55 7.78 -2.27 -14.08
C GLU A 55 6.32 -1.96 -13.75
N PHE A 56 6.05 -0.87 -13.04
CA PHE A 56 4.69 -0.41 -12.75
C PHE A 56 3.88 -0.10 -14.02
N LEU A 57 4.49 0.51 -15.03
CA LEU A 57 3.82 0.78 -16.31
C LEU A 57 3.48 -0.50 -17.06
N TYR A 58 4.38 -1.49 -17.06
CA TYR A 58 4.11 -2.81 -17.64
C TYR A 58 2.93 -3.51 -16.95
N GLU A 59 2.90 -3.49 -15.61
CA GLU A 59 1.78 -4.03 -14.83
C GLU A 59 0.46 -3.36 -15.18
N LYS A 60 0.41 -2.02 -15.24
CA LYS A 60 -0.84 -1.28 -15.58
C LYS A 60 -1.31 -1.48 -17.02
N LEU A 61 -0.43 -1.93 -17.91
CA LEU A 61 -0.75 -2.21 -19.32
C LEU A 61 -1.03 -3.70 -19.58
N ASP A 62 -1.12 -4.54 -18.53
CA ASP A 62 -1.22 -6.01 -18.62
C ASP A 62 -0.13 -6.62 -19.52
N ARG A 63 1.05 -6.00 -19.55
CA ARG A 63 2.19 -6.46 -20.33
C ARG A 63 3.17 -7.19 -19.42
N LYS A 64 3.76 -8.26 -19.95
CA LYS A 64 4.76 -9.05 -19.23
C LYS A 64 6.02 -8.21 -19.02
N VAL A 65 6.40 -7.99 -17.77
CA VAL A 65 7.69 -7.40 -17.41
C VAL A 65 8.81 -8.29 -17.96
N PRO A 66 9.78 -7.75 -18.71
CA PRO A 66 10.93 -8.52 -19.17
C PRO A 66 11.67 -9.15 -17.98
N SER A 67 11.93 -10.45 -18.05
CA SER A 67 12.75 -11.12 -17.03
C SER A 67 14.18 -10.61 -17.12
N ARG A 68 14.59 -9.77 -16.14
CA ARG A 68 15.95 -9.24 -16.09
C ARG A 68 16.90 -10.29 -15.56
N VAL A 69 18.06 -10.41 -16.20
CA VAL A 69 19.17 -11.21 -15.68
C VAL A 69 19.61 -10.58 -14.35
N THR A 70 19.72 -11.39 -13.31
CA THR A 70 20.18 -10.89 -12.00
C THR A 70 21.68 -10.58 -12.06
N ASN A 71 22.15 -9.71 -11.17
CA ASN A 71 23.59 -9.40 -11.08
C ASN A 71 24.41 -10.67 -10.82
N GLY A 72 23.87 -11.63 -10.06
CA GLY A 72 24.51 -12.91 -9.84
C GLY A 72 24.65 -13.74 -11.11
N GLU A 73 23.60 -13.85 -11.91
CA GLU A 73 23.67 -14.60 -13.17
C GLU A 73 24.59 -13.96 -14.20
N LEU A 74 24.62 -12.62 -14.26
CA LEU A 74 25.54 -11.90 -15.13
C LEU A 74 26.99 -12.16 -14.73
N LEU A 75 27.32 -12.05 -13.44
CA LEU A 75 28.65 -12.38 -12.94
C LEU A 75 29.01 -13.85 -13.20
N ALA A 76 28.08 -14.77 -12.96
CA ALA A 76 28.28 -16.20 -13.24
C ALA A 76 28.63 -16.48 -14.71
N GLN A 77 28.00 -15.75 -15.64
CA GLN A 77 28.30 -15.83 -17.06
C GLN A 77 29.76 -15.44 -17.33
N TYR A 78 30.18 -14.25 -16.89
CA TYR A 78 31.57 -13.79 -17.06
C TYR A 78 32.59 -14.73 -16.42
N MET A 79 32.30 -15.29 -15.24
CA MET A 79 33.20 -16.25 -14.60
C MET A 79 33.33 -17.55 -15.39
N THR A 80 32.24 -17.99 -16.03
CA THR A 80 32.25 -19.20 -16.88
C THR A 80 33.06 -18.96 -18.15
N GLU A 81 32.85 -17.81 -18.80
CA GLU A 81 33.61 -17.39 -19.98
C GLU A 81 35.10 -17.26 -19.65
N ALA A 82 35.44 -16.55 -18.57
CA ALA A 82 36.82 -16.40 -18.11
C ALA A 82 37.48 -17.75 -17.79
N ALA A 83 36.76 -18.69 -17.17
CA ALA A 83 37.31 -20.02 -16.88
C ALA A 83 37.67 -20.81 -18.15
N ASN A 84 36.91 -20.62 -19.23
CA ASN A 84 37.21 -21.24 -20.52
C ASN A 84 38.49 -20.63 -21.12
N ASP A 85 38.65 -19.30 -21.04
CA ASP A 85 39.82 -18.59 -21.57
C ASP A 85 41.10 -18.88 -20.78
N PHE A 86 41.03 -18.92 -19.44
CA PHE A 86 42.16 -19.29 -18.58
C PHE A 86 42.49 -20.79 -18.63
N GLY A 87 41.63 -21.60 -19.26
CA GLY A 87 41.73 -23.05 -19.28
C GLY A 87 41.06 -23.68 -18.05
N PRO A 88 40.03 -24.53 -18.23
CA PRO A 88 39.25 -25.09 -17.12
C PRO A 88 40.04 -26.09 -16.26
N GLY A 89 41.20 -26.56 -16.73
CA GLY A 89 42.10 -27.44 -15.98
C GLY A 89 42.97 -26.71 -14.95
N THR A 90 43.15 -25.39 -15.10
CA THR A 90 44.03 -24.60 -14.22
C THR A 90 43.39 -24.40 -12.84
N PRO A 91 44.19 -24.18 -11.77
CA PRO A 91 43.64 -23.88 -10.45
C PRO A 91 42.69 -22.68 -10.46
N TYR A 92 43.00 -21.66 -11.25
CA TYR A 92 42.16 -20.47 -11.38
C TYR A 92 40.86 -20.75 -12.15
N GLY A 93 40.93 -21.41 -13.31
CA GLY A 93 39.75 -21.81 -14.08
C GLY A 93 38.79 -22.70 -13.28
N LYS A 94 39.31 -23.70 -12.55
CA LYS A 94 38.50 -24.54 -11.64
C LYS A 94 37.81 -23.73 -10.54
N THR A 95 38.50 -22.73 -9.99
CA THR A 95 37.93 -21.84 -8.97
C THR A 95 36.81 -20.98 -9.56
N LEU A 96 37.03 -20.40 -10.73
CA LEU A 96 36.02 -19.60 -11.44
C LEU A 96 34.78 -20.41 -11.79
N ILE A 97 34.91 -21.66 -12.24
CA ILE A 97 33.77 -22.56 -12.49
C ILE A 97 32.98 -22.78 -11.20
N LYS A 98 33.67 -23.16 -10.12
CA LYS A 98 33.01 -23.48 -8.84
C LYS A 98 32.25 -22.28 -8.27
N VAL A 99 32.88 -21.10 -8.27
CA VAL A 99 32.24 -19.88 -7.76
C VAL A 99 31.16 -19.40 -8.72
N GLY A 100 31.38 -19.47 -10.04
CA GLY A 100 30.39 -19.11 -11.05
C GLY A 100 29.11 -19.95 -10.97
N GLU A 101 29.23 -21.26 -10.75
CA GLU A 101 28.05 -22.12 -10.49
C GLU A 101 27.27 -21.70 -9.25
N THR A 102 27.99 -21.38 -8.16
CA THR A 102 27.36 -20.91 -6.92
C THR A 102 26.65 -19.59 -7.16
N GLN A 103 27.29 -18.67 -7.87
CA GLN A 103 26.73 -17.36 -8.20
C GLN A 103 25.48 -17.48 -9.10
N ARG A 104 25.47 -18.44 -10.04
CA ARG A 104 24.30 -18.74 -10.88
C ARG A 104 23.12 -19.21 -10.03
N ARG A 105 23.36 -20.09 -9.05
CA ARG A 105 22.31 -20.56 -8.12
C ARG A 105 21.78 -19.43 -7.25
N LEU A 106 22.65 -18.56 -6.75
CA LEU A 106 22.26 -17.36 -6.00
C LEU A 106 21.38 -16.43 -6.83
N GLY A 107 21.79 -16.11 -8.07
CA GLY A 107 20.99 -15.25 -8.95
C GLY A 107 19.64 -15.86 -9.34
N ALA A 108 19.59 -17.19 -9.55
CA ALA A 108 18.31 -17.88 -9.77
C ALA A 108 17.38 -17.80 -8.55
N ALA A 109 17.93 -17.96 -7.34
CA ALA A 109 17.17 -17.83 -6.10
C ALA A 109 16.68 -16.39 -5.87
N GLU A 110 17.51 -15.38 -6.18
CA GLU A 110 17.14 -13.97 -6.14
C GLU A 110 15.97 -13.67 -7.11
N ARG A 111 16.06 -14.16 -8.35
CA ARG A 111 14.99 -14.01 -9.35
C ARG A 111 13.67 -14.60 -8.85
N GLU A 112 13.72 -15.79 -8.27
CA GLU A 112 12.54 -16.46 -7.73
C GLU A 112 11.97 -15.73 -6.52
N PHE A 113 12.84 -15.22 -5.64
CA PHE A 113 12.42 -14.37 -4.52
C PHE A 113 11.69 -13.11 -5.00
N ILE A 114 12.26 -12.39 -5.98
CA ILE A 114 11.62 -11.20 -6.57
C ILE A 114 10.24 -11.56 -7.13
N ARG A 115 10.16 -12.63 -7.94
CA ARG A 115 8.90 -13.08 -8.55
C ARG A 115 7.86 -13.45 -7.50
N SER A 116 8.24 -14.25 -6.51
CA SER A 116 7.34 -14.71 -5.45
C SER A 116 6.86 -13.55 -4.59
N ALA A 117 7.75 -12.66 -4.17
CA ALA A 117 7.39 -11.48 -3.39
C ALA A 117 6.45 -10.54 -4.17
N SER A 118 6.68 -10.34 -5.47
CA SER A 118 5.78 -9.53 -6.30
C SER A 118 4.37 -10.12 -6.37
N ILE A 119 4.25 -11.42 -6.69
CA ILE A 119 2.95 -12.07 -6.91
C ILE A 119 2.21 -12.32 -5.58
N SER A 120 2.90 -12.88 -4.60
CA SER A 120 2.27 -13.40 -3.38
C SER A 120 2.21 -12.39 -2.25
N PHE A 121 2.91 -11.25 -2.36
CA PHE A 121 2.95 -10.23 -1.31
C PHE A 121 2.57 -8.84 -1.82
N LEU A 122 3.27 -8.29 -2.82
CA LEU A 122 2.99 -6.93 -3.31
C LEU A 122 1.60 -6.81 -3.96
N THR A 123 1.24 -7.75 -4.84
CA THR A 123 -0.05 -7.71 -5.55
C THR A 123 -1.26 -7.71 -4.61
N PRO A 124 -1.39 -8.61 -3.61
CA PRO A 124 -2.48 -8.56 -2.64
C PRO A 124 -2.56 -7.23 -1.88
N LEU A 125 -1.42 -6.67 -1.46
CA LEU A 125 -1.39 -5.39 -0.74
C LEU A 125 -1.83 -4.22 -1.64
N ARG A 126 -1.42 -4.20 -2.91
CA ARG A 126 -1.90 -3.20 -3.89
C ARG A 126 -3.39 -3.34 -4.13
N ASN A 127 -3.90 -4.56 -4.32
CA ASN A 127 -5.32 -4.82 -4.53
C ASN A 127 -6.16 -4.35 -3.34
N PHE A 128 -5.70 -4.61 -2.12
CA PHE A 128 -6.34 -4.10 -0.90
C PHE A 128 -6.38 -2.57 -0.88
N LEU A 129 -5.26 -1.90 -1.18
CA LEU A 129 -5.18 -0.43 -1.15
C LEU A 129 -6.00 0.24 -2.27
N GLU A 130 -5.95 -0.30 -3.49
CA GLU A 130 -6.62 0.25 -4.67
C GLU A 130 -8.11 -0.16 -4.76
N GLY A 131 -8.50 -1.24 -4.08
CA GLY A 131 -9.86 -1.77 -4.05
C GLY A 131 -10.54 -1.53 -2.71
N ASP A 132 -10.34 -2.45 -1.76
CA ASP A 132 -11.06 -2.50 -0.48
C ASP A 132 -10.92 -1.19 0.31
N TRP A 133 -9.70 -0.66 0.42
CA TRP A 133 -9.47 0.57 1.17
C TRP A 133 -10.16 1.79 0.54
N ARG A 134 -10.27 1.84 -0.80
CA ARG A 134 -11.04 2.92 -1.46
C ARG A 134 -12.51 2.85 -1.07
N THR A 135 -13.07 1.66 -0.98
CA THR A 135 -14.44 1.44 -0.50
C THR A 135 -14.59 1.85 0.97
N ILE A 136 -13.69 1.40 1.84
CA ILE A 136 -13.67 1.80 3.27
C ILE A 136 -13.62 3.32 3.41
N SER A 137 -12.74 3.98 2.65
CA SER A 137 -12.60 5.44 2.67
C SER A 137 -13.86 6.16 2.18
N LYS A 138 -14.56 5.60 1.18
CA LYS A 138 -15.82 6.14 0.67
C LYS A 138 -16.93 6.03 1.71
N GLU A 139 -17.11 4.85 2.29
CA GLU A 139 -18.15 4.62 3.30
C GLU A 139 -17.91 5.44 4.57
N ARG A 140 -16.65 5.59 5.01
CA ARG A 140 -16.31 6.50 6.12
C ARG A 140 -16.73 7.94 5.84
N ARG A 141 -16.51 8.43 4.61
CA ARG A 141 -16.94 9.77 4.20
C ARG A 141 -18.46 9.90 4.19
N ILE A 142 -19.17 8.89 3.72
CA ILE A 142 -20.64 8.87 3.72
C ILE A 142 -21.17 8.91 5.17
N LEU A 143 -20.61 8.09 6.06
CA LEU A 143 -20.97 8.08 7.48
C LEU A 143 -20.76 9.46 8.12
N GLN A 144 -19.61 10.09 7.88
CA GLN A 144 -19.32 11.42 8.40
C GLN A 144 -20.33 12.46 7.90
N ASN A 145 -20.69 12.43 6.60
CA ASN A 145 -21.71 13.33 6.05
C ASN A 145 -23.08 13.09 6.68
N ARG A 146 -23.49 11.83 6.85
CA ARG A 146 -24.78 11.48 7.47
C ARG A 146 -24.85 11.90 8.93
N ARG A 147 -23.74 11.79 9.67
CA ARG A 147 -23.64 12.30 11.04
C ARG A 147 -23.88 13.82 11.08
N LEU A 148 -23.25 14.57 10.18
CA LEU A 148 -23.46 16.03 10.07
C LEU A 148 -24.90 16.39 9.70
N ASP A 149 -25.52 15.65 8.77
CA ASP A 149 -26.92 15.83 8.40
C ASP A 149 -27.85 15.59 9.60
N LEU A 150 -27.58 14.53 10.38
CA LEU A 150 -28.32 14.19 11.59
C LEU A 150 -28.22 15.30 12.63
N ASP A 151 -27.01 15.82 12.89
CA ASP A 151 -26.79 16.89 13.87
C ASP A 151 -27.53 18.18 13.47
N ALA A 152 -27.50 18.55 12.18
CA ALA A 152 -28.26 19.68 11.67
C ALA A 152 -29.79 19.50 11.85
N CYS A 153 -30.31 18.30 11.59
CA CYS A 153 -31.72 17.99 11.80
C CYS A 153 -32.12 18.02 13.28
N LYS A 154 -31.28 17.46 14.18
CA LYS A 154 -31.49 17.54 15.64
C LYS A 154 -31.55 19.00 16.12
N ALA A 155 -30.61 19.84 15.66
CA ALA A 155 -30.58 21.25 16.01
C ALA A 155 -31.82 22.00 15.52
N ARG A 156 -32.27 21.74 14.28
CA ARG A 156 -33.52 22.31 13.74
C ARG A 156 -34.75 21.88 14.53
N LEU A 157 -34.84 20.60 14.88
CA LEU A 157 -35.94 20.07 15.70
C LEU A 157 -35.98 20.71 17.09
N LYS A 158 -34.82 20.85 17.75
CA LYS A 158 -34.69 21.52 19.05
C LYS A 158 -35.17 22.98 18.98
N LYS A 159 -34.78 23.71 17.92
CA LYS A 159 -35.24 25.09 17.68
C LYS A 159 -36.74 25.18 17.43
N ALA A 160 -37.31 24.28 16.62
CA ALA A 160 -38.75 24.24 16.34
C ALA A 160 -39.56 23.98 17.61
N LYS A 161 -39.19 22.96 18.41
CA LYS A 161 -39.85 22.67 19.70
C LYS A 161 -39.76 23.83 20.69
N ALA A 162 -38.63 24.53 20.74
CA ALA A 162 -38.47 25.71 21.60
C ALA A 162 -39.35 26.88 21.13
N ALA A 163 -39.55 27.06 19.82
CA ALA A 163 -40.44 28.07 19.27
C ALA A 163 -41.92 27.75 19.56
N GLU A 164 -42.34 26.50 19.38
CA GLU A 164 -43.69 26.02 19.73
C GLU A 164 -43.99 26.19 21.23
N ALA A 165 -43.04 25.82 22.09
CA ALA A 165 -43.19 26.00 23.54
C ALA A 165 -43.33 27.49 23.94
N LYS A 166 -42.61 28.40 23.28
CA LYS A 166 -42.76 29.85 23.51
C LYS A 166 -44.11 30.37 23.02
N ALA A 167 -44.54 29.94 21.83
CA ALA A 167 -45.85 30.33 21.28
C ALA A 167 -47.01 29.86 22.18
N ALA A 168 -46.91 28.68 22.80
CA ALA A 168 -47.92 28.15 23.72
C ALA A 168 -48.02 28.90 25.08
N VAL A 169 -47.01 29.69 25.45
CA VAL A 169 -46.94 30.43 26.73
C VAL A 169 -47.22 31.93 26.54
N THR A 170 -47.38 32.38 25.29
CA THR A 170 -47.73 33.78 24.98
C THR A 170 -49.25 33.88 24.83
N PRO A 171 -49.96 34.66 25.68
CA PRO A 171 -51.43 34.79 25.63
C PRO A 171 -51.93 35.49 24.36
#